data_AF-A0A4D4L625-F1
#
_entry.id   AF-A0A4D4L625-F1
#
_cell.length_a   1.000
_cell.length_b   1.000
_cell.length_c   1.000
_cell.angle_alpha   90.00
_cell.angle_beta   90.00
_cell.angle_gamma   90.00
#
_symmetry.space_group_name_H-M   'P 1'
#
loop_
_entity.id
_entity.type
_entity.pdbx_description
1 polymer ?
#
loop_
_entity_poly.entity_id
_entity_poly.type
_entity_poly.pdbx_seq_one_letter_code
_entity_poly.pdbx_strand_id
1 'polypeptide(L)'
;MIERLCALLEDAGVELSEVELRDVLWFAATTAPARGEGDGGEPAPSRRSAAPASGAADGEDEAKDAQRQPTGALTPGEPEPGPLVPAGLYAPGAARPAAARPARAVGVRGVRALPGTRGLSRALRPLRRSVPSRTSFRVDETATAEWIAETGLPDVVLRPRPERWLSVALIVDDGPSMVLWQQLAAEVRGLLERQGAFRSVRTYGLDSAHEDRPVLRARPYAPGARAAPPASSPTPPAAP
;
A
#
# COMPACT_ATOMS: atom_id res chain seq x y z
N MET A 1 41.98 0.89 -17.48
CA MET A 1 41.11 0.46 -16.35
C MET A 1 39.78 -0.07 -16.86
N ILE A 2 39.08 0.69 -17.73
CA ILE A 2 37.84 0.25 -18.39
C ILE A 2 38.04 -0.99 -19.29
N GLU A 3 39.10 -1.03 -20.09
CA GLU A 3 39.39 -2.18 -20.98
C GLU A 3 39.64 -3.49 -20.19
N ARG A 4 40.22 -3.38 -18.99
CA ARG A 4 40.44 -4.53 -18.09
C ARG A 4 39.13 -5.01 -17.45
N LEU A 5 38.17 -4.11 -17.24
CA LEU A 5 36.83 -4.47 -16.76
C LEU A 5 36.03 -5.16 -17.87
N CYS A 6 36.09 -4.65 -19.10
CA CYS A 6 35.44 -5.29 -20.24
C CYS A 6 35.96 -6.71 -20.46
N ALA A 7 37.29 -6.90 -20.46
CA ALA A 7 37.89 -8.22 -20.61
C ALA A 7 37.50 -9.21 -19.49
N LEU A 8 37.33 -8.74 -18.25
CA LEU A 8 36.87 -9.59 -17.14
C LEU A 8 35.38 -9.95 -17.24
N LEU A 9 34.56 -9.08 -17.81
CA LEU A 9 33.13 -9.33 -18.02
C LEU A 9 32.92 -10.30 -19.19
N GLU A 10 33.69 -10.16 -20.27
CA GLU A 10 33.71 -11.10 -21.39
C GLU A 10 34.16 -12.50 -20.95
N ASP A 11 35.21 -12.61 -20.13
CA ASP A 11 35.68 -13.90 -19.57
C ASP A 11 34.65 -14.53 -18.62
N ALA A 12 33.78 -13.72 -18.01
CA ALA A 12 32.63 -14.16 -17.23
C ALA A 12 31.37 -14.47 -18.08
N GLY A 13 31.44 -14.33 -19.41
CA GLY A 13 30.36 -14.60 -20.35
C GLY A 13 29.27 -13.53 -20.38
N VAL A 14 29.57 -12.30 -19.94
CA VAL A 14 28.62 -11.18 -19.92
C VAL A 14 29.05 -10.14 -20.95
N GLU A 15 28.40 -10.16 -22.11
CA GLU A 15 28.53 -9.09 -23.11
C GLU A 15 27.59 -7.93 -22.73
N LEU A 16 28.15 -6.74 -22.49
CA LEU A 16 27.39 -5.53 -22.23
C LEU A 16 27.61 -4.52 -23.36
N SER A 17 26.53 -3.91 -23.83
CA SER A 17 26.62 -2.72 -24.67
C SER A 17 27.22 -1.53 -23.90
N GLU A 18 27.70 -0.52 -24.62
CA GLU A 18 28.26 0.69 -24.01
C GLU A 18 27.28 1.39 -23.07
N VAL A 19 25.98 1.37 -23.41
CA VAL A 19 24.92 1.98 -22.58
C VAL A 19 24.74 1.18 -21.28
N GLU A 20 24.67 -0.15 -21.38
CA GLU A 20 24.53 -1.01 -20.20
C GLU A 20 25.76 -0.94 -19.28
N LEU A 21 26.96 -0.83 -19.85
CA LEU A 21 28.18 -0.64 -19.08
C LEU A 21 28.15 0.68 -18.29
N ARG A 22 27.67 1.77 -18.89
CA ARG A 22 27.50 3.06 -18.22
C ARG A 22 26.48 2.98 -17.10
N ASP A 23 25.37 2.31 -17.32
CA ASP A 23 24.32 2.13 -16.31
C ASP A 23 24.82 1.31 -15.12
N VAL A 24 25.57 0.22 -15.36
CA VAL A 24 26.18 -0.59 -14.31
C VAL A 24 27.20 0.22 -13.51
N LEU A 25 28.05 1.01 -14.17
CA LEU A 25 29.04 1.86 -13.49
C LEU A 25 28.38 2.97 -12.68
N TRP A 26 27.34 3.60 -13.22
CA TRP A 26 26.55 4.61 -12.51
C TRP A 26 25.85 4.01 -11.28
N PHE A 27 25.25 2.82 -11.44
CA PHE A 27 24.58 2.12 -10.35
C PHE A 27 25.57 1.73 -9.25
N ALA A 28 26.74 1.18 -9.61
CA ALA A 28 27.79 0.84 -8.66
C ALA A 28 28.29 2.08 -7.89
N ALA A 29 28.45 3.22 -8.55
CA ALA A 29 28.90 4.45 -7.90
C ALA A 29 27.87 5.04 -6.91
N THR A 30 26.57 4.86 -7.18
CA THR A 30 25.48 5.42 -6.36
C THR A 30 24.98 4.47 -5.28
N THR A 31 25.20 3.16 -5.43
CA THR A 31 24.75 2.14 -4.48
C THR A 31 25.87 1.48 -3.69
N ALA A 32 27.14 1.76 -4.03
CA ALA A 32 28.26 1.29 -3.22
C ALA A 32 28.10 1.80 -1.78
N PRO A 33 28.05 0.90 -0.78
CA PRO A 33 28.13 1.34 0.60
C PRO A 33 29.43 2.12 0.77
N ALA A 34 29.38 3.26 1.47
CA ALA A 34 30.57 4.01 1.81
C ALA A 34 31.59 3.02 2.37
N ARG A 35 32.69 2.80 1.65
CA ARG A 35 33.78 1.95 2.12
C ARG A 35 34.22 2.56 3.43
N GLY A 36 33.90 1.88 4.53
CA GLY A 36 34.34 2.28 5.85
C GLY A 36 35.86 2.30 5.85
N GLU A 37 36.43 3.49 5.80
CA GLU A 37 37.80 3.73 6.22
C GLU A 37 37.86 3.52 7.73
N GLY A 38 38.81 2.71 8.20
CA GLY A 38 39.31 2.76 9.58
C GLY A 38 39.14 1.48 10.39
N ASP A 39 40.14 0.61 10.29
CA ASP A 39 40.61 -0.18 11.42
C ASP A 39 41.07 0.75 12.56
N GLY A 40 40.83 0.34 13.81
CA GLY A 40 41.47 0.88 15.02
C GLY A 40 40.95 2.20 15.58
N GLY A 41 40.12 2.14 16.62
CA GLY A 41 39.89 3.28 17.52
C GLY A 41 38.56 3.24 18.24
N GLU A 42 38.50 2.48 19.33
CA GLU A 42 37.44 2.60 20.34
C GLU A 42 37.47 4.00 20.98
N PRO A 43 36.30 4.63 21.17
CA PRO A 43 36.13 5.52 22.31
C PRO A 43 34.96 5.01 23.16
N ALA A 44 35.32 4.49 24.33
CA ALA A 44 34.39 4.22 25.42
C ALA A 44 33.62 5.48 25.83
N PRO A 45 32.32 5.39 26.15
CA PRO A 45 31.69 6.31 27.08
C PRO A 45 31.80 5.74 28.50
N SER A 46 32.65 6.39 29.28
CA SER A 46 32.79 6.21 30.73
C SER A 46 31.46 6.23 31.47
N ARG A 47 31.38 5.29 32.42
CA ARG A 47 30.40 5.21 33.50
C ARG A 47 30.22 6.55 34.21
N ARG A 48 28.97 6.93 34.47
CA ARG A 48 28.60 7.66 35.69
C ARG A 48 27.59 6.82 36.48
N SER A 49 28.07 6.36 37.63
CA SER A 49 27.32 5.98 38.84
C SER A 49 26.43 7.17 39.29
N ALA A 50 25.33 7.07 40.04
CA ALA A 50 24.84 6.04 40.96
C ALA A 50 23.32 6.19 41.21
N ALA A 51 22.74 5.14 41.80
CA ALA A 51 21.34 4.83 42.20
C ALA A 51 20.78 5.74 43.34
N PRO A 52 19.67 5.46 44.09
CA PRO A 52 18.88 4.22 44.34
C PRO A 52 17.34 4.43 44.18
N ALA A 53 16.39 3.63 44.68
CA ALA A 53 16.08 2.19 44.74
C ALA A 53 14.68 2.09 45.41
N SER A 54 14.03 0.92 45.30
CA SER A 54 12.86 0.45 46.07
C SER A 54 11.46 0.92 45.60
N GLY A 55 10.41 0.09 45.55
CA GLY A 55 10.19 -1.17 46.26
C GLY A 55 9.21 -2.13 45.58
N ALA A 56 9.25 -3.36 46.10
CA ALA A 56 8.54 -4.56 45.70
C ALA A 56 7.07 -4.59 46.15
N ALA A 57 6.27 -5.45 45.50
CA ALA A 57 5.35 -6.36 46.18
C ALA A 57 4.88 -7.45 45.20
N ASP A 58 5.18 -8.70 45.55
CA ASP A 58 4.59 -9.93 45.01
C ASP A 58 3.16 -10.13 45.55
N GLY A 59 2.38 -10.94 44.84
CA GLY A 59 1.09 -11.47 45.28
C GLY A 59 0.51 -12.45 44.26
N GLU A 60 0.61 -13.74 44.59
CA GLU A 60 0.16 -14.92 43.84
C GLU A 60 -1.28 -15.33 44.22
N ASP A 61 -1.75 -16.46 43.62
CA ASP A 61 -2.96 -17.28 43.85
C ASP A 61 -4.25 -16.94 43.06
N GLU A 62 -4.61 -17.77 42.05
CA GLU A 62 -5.38 -19.06 42.10
C GLU A 62 -6.90 -18.79 42.15
N ALA A 63 -7.83 -19.50 41.48
CA ALA A 63 -7.87 -20.69 40.63
C ALA A 63 -9.28 -20.81 39.97
N LYS A 64 -9.41 -21.79 39.05
CA LYS A 64 -10.64 -22.54 38.64
C LYS A 64 -11.65 -21.85 37.71
N ASP A 65 -12.34 -22.52 36.77
CA ASP A 65 -12.42 -23.94 36.36
C ASP A 65 -13.01 -24.05 34.93
N ALA A 66 -12.93 -25.26 34.40
CA ALA A 66 -13.15 -25.79 33.06
C ALA A 66 -14.48 -25.52 32.32
N GLN A 67 -14.41 -25.59 30.99
CA GLN A 67 -15.35 -26.43 30.22
C GLN A 67 -14.64 -27.07 29.02
N ARG A 68 -14.61 -28.41 29.00
CA ARG A 68 -14.08 -29.27 27.93
C ARG A 68 -15.16 -29.59 26.89
N GLN A 69 -14.78 -29.47 25.59
CA GLN A 69 -14.98 -30.40 24.46
C GLN A 69 -16.43 -30.75 23.99
N PRO A 70 -16.67 -31.01 22.68
CA PRO A 70 -16.07 -32.15 21.98
C PRO A 70 -15.51 -31.91 20.56
N THR A 71 -14.53 -32.76 20.28
CA THR A 71 -13.96 -33.20 19.02
C THR A 71 -15.03 -33.68 18.03
N GLY A 72 -15.06 -33.07 16.85
CA GLY A 72 -15.83 -33.50 15.68
C GLY A 72 -14.89 -34.01 14.59
N ALA A 73 -15.32 -35.08 13.93
CA ALA A 73 -14.54 -35.99 13.09
C ALA A 73 -13.79 -35.35 11.90
N LEU A 74 -12.62 -35.91 11.62
CA LEU A 74 -11.83 -35.70 10.41
C LEU A 74 -12.51 -36.37 9.22
N THR A 75 -12.98 -35.57 8.26
CA THR A 75 -13.19 -36.00 6.87
C THR A 75 -12.03 -35.47 6.01
N PRO A 76 -11.45 -36.26 5.09
CA PRO A 76 -10.42 -35.77 4.18
C PRO A 76 -11.03 -34.80 3.15
N GLY A 77 -10.96 -33.51 3.45
CA GLY A 77 -11.24 -32.42 2.50
C GLY A 77 -9.97 -32.05 1.74
N GLU A 78 -10.13 -31.83 0.44
CA GLU A 78 -9.10 -31.44 -0.53
C GLU A 78 -8.18 -30.31 -0.04
N PRO A 79 -6.92 -30.25 -0.51
CA PRO A 79 -6.00 -29.19 -0.13
C PRO A 79 -6.51 -27.83 -0.64
N GLU A 80 -6.99 -27.01 0.30
CA GLU A 80 -7.17 -25.57 0.13
C GLU A 80 -5.92 -24.95 -0.51
N PRO A 81 -6.05 -24.13 -1.57
CA PRO A 81 -4.91 -23.46 -2.16
C PRO A 81 -4.34 -22.48 -1.14
N GLY A 82 -3.14 -22.80 -0.65
CA GLY A 82 -2.41 -21.94 0.29
C GLY A 82 -2.20 -20.53 -0.27
N PRO A 83 -1.91 -19.53 0.59
CA PRO A 83 -1.67 -18.17 0.15
C PRO A 83 -0.61 -18.17 -0.94
N LEU A 84 -0.95 -17.63 -2.12
CA LEU A 84 -0.01 -17.36 -3.20
C LEU A 84 1.08 -16.44 -2.64
N VAL A 85 2.19 -17.04 -2.24
CA VAL A 85 3.41 -16.32 -1.89
C VAL A 85 3.80 -15.57 -3.16
N PRO A 86 3.86 -14.23 -3.15
CA PRO A 86 4.30 -13.50 -4.33
C PRO A 86 5.67 -14.04 -4.73
N ALA A 87 5.82 -14.39 -6.01
CA ALA A 87 7.10 -14.82 -6.56
C ALA A 87 8.12 -13.73 -6.24
N GLY A 88 8.91 -13.96 -5.19
CA GLY A 88 9.90 -12.98 -4.75
C GLY A 88 10.90 -12.78 -5.88
N LEU A 89 11.29 -11.54 -6.13
CA LEU A 89 12.43 -11.18 -6.98
C LEU A 89 13.79 -11.64 -6.42
N TYR A 90 13.79 -12.55 -5.44
CA TYR A 90 14.99 -13.12 -4.86
C TYR A 90 15.31 -14.41 -5.62
N ALA A 91 16.54 -14.53 -6.11
CA ALA A 91 17.06 -15.82 -6.56
C ALA A 91 16.95 -16.82 -5.41
N PRO A 92 16.41 -18.04 -5.62
CA PRO A 92 16.45 -19.06 -4.60
C PRO A 92 17.92 -19.32 -4.25
N GLY A 93 18.29 -19.05 -2.99
CA GLY A 93 19.63 -19.35 -2.52
C GLY A 93 19.91 -20.83 -2.75
N ALA A 94 21.00 -21.13 -3.47
CA ALA A 94 21.39 -22.51 -3.76
C ALA A 94 21.38 -23.34 -2.47
N ALA A 95 20.61 -24.43 -2.49
CA ALA A 95 20.46 -25.31 -1.34
C ALA A 95 21.84 -25.84 -0.92
N ARG A 96 22.35 -25.35 0.20
CA ARG A 96 23.61 -25.82 0.77
C ARG A 96 23.32 -27.10 1.58
N PRO A 97 24.05 -28.22 1.40
CA PRO A 97 23.70 -29.46 2.08
C PRO A 97 23.92 -29.39 3.60
N ALA A 98 22.90 -29.86 4.32
CA ALA A 98 22.92 -30.55 5.61
C ALA A 98 23.86 -30.04 6.73
N ALA A 99 23.67 -28.78 7.16
CA ALA A 99 23.87 -28.37 8.55
C ALA A 99 22.98 -27.17 8.90
N ALA A 100 21.77 -27.13 8.30
CA ALA A 100 20.87 -25.99 8.42
C ALA A 100 20.26 -25.97 9.83
N ARG A 101 20.73 -25.04 10.67
CA ARG A 101 20.00 -24.63 11.88
C ARG A 101 18.55 -24.32 11.48
N PRO A 102 17.55 -24.73 12.27
CA PRO A 102 16.16 -24.40 11.99
C PRO A 102 16.01 -22.87 11.94
N ALA A 103 15.82 -22.32 10.76
CA ALA A 103 15.51 -20.92 10.56
C ALA A 103 14.04 -20.72 10.90
N ARG A 104 13.75 -19.92 11.92
CA ARG A 104 12.39 -19.53 12.27
C ARG A 104 12.06 -18.25 11.55
N ALA A 105 10.95 -18.21 10.81
CA ALA A 105 10.45 -16.98 10.23
C ALA A 105 10.13 -15.99 11.37
N VAL A 106 10.82 -14.86 11.38
CA VAL A 106 10.52 -13.74 12.29
C VAL A 106 9.73 -12.72 11.50
N GLY A 107 8.47 -12.51 11.90
CA GLY A 107 7.64 -11.45 11.33
C GLY A 107 8.17 -10.09 11.79
N VAL A 108 8.91 -9.40 10.91
CA VAL A 108 9.26 -8.01 11.15
C VAL A 108 8.06 -7.15 10.78
N ARG A 109 7.63 -6.25 11.68
CA ARG A 109 6.63 -5.24 11.30
C ARG A 109 7.25 -4.36 10.21
N GLY A 110 6.70 -4.45 8.99
CA GLY A 110 7.16 -3.65 7.86
C GLY A 110 7.16 -2.15 8.19
N VAL A 111 8.20 -1.45 7.76
CA VAL A 111 8.24 0.01 7.79
C VAL A 111 7.19 0.53 6.81
N ARG A 112 6.49 1.62 7.15
CA ARG A 112 5.57 2.26 6.19
C ARG A 112 6.34 2.67 4.94
N ALA A 113 5.80 2.33 3.78
CA ALA A 113 6.38 2.67 2.50
C ALA A 113 6.13 4.15 2.14
N LEU A 114 5.03 4.75 2.62
CA LEU A 114 4.70 6.15 2.36
C LEU A 114 5.24 7.07 3.49
N PRO A 115 6.36 7.77 3.26
CA PRO A 115 6.88 8.73 4.24
C PRO A 115 5.96 9.94 4.38
N GLY A 116 6.04 10.64 5.51
CA GLY A 116 5.45 11.98 5.64
C GLY A 116 3.93 12.05 5.50
N THR A 117 3.19 10.97 5.79
CA THR A 117 1.73 10.86 5.60
C THR A 117 0.95 12.07 6.15
N ARG A 118 1.37 12.62 7.30
CA ARG A 118 0.74 13.80 7.92
C ARG A 118 0.91 15.07 7.09
N GLY A 119 2.09 15.27 6.49
CA GLY A 119 2.36 16.39 5.60
C GLY A 119 1.49 16.32 4.36
N LEU A 120 1.40 15.12 3.76
CA LEU A 120 0.58 14.88 2.58
C LEU A 120 -0.92 15.09 2.89
N SER A 121 -1.42 14.62 4.04
CA SER A 121 -2.78 14.91 4.49
C SER A 121 -3.08 16.40 4.61
N ARG A 122 -2.12 17.19 5.12
CA ARG A 122 -2.24 18.66 5.23
C ARG A 122 -2.26 19.31 3.84
N ALA A 123 -1.38 18.87 2.93
CA ALA A 123 -1.31 19.38 1.57
C ALA A 123 -2.61 19.12 0.78
N LEU A 124 -3.30 18.01 1.06
CA LEU A 124 -4.58 17.67 0.42
C LEU A 124 -5.80 18.35 1.07
N ARG A 125 -5.66 18.98 2.24
CA ARG A 125 -6.76 19.64 2.97
C ARG A 125 -7.52 20.68 2.13
N PRO A 126 -6.88 21.52 1.28
CA PRO A 126 -7.58 22.48 0.42
C PRO A 126 -8.59 21.83 -0.55
N LEU A 127 -8.37 20.56 -0.92
CA LEU A 127 -9.27 19.82 -1.79
C LEU A 127 -10.54 19.36 -1.06
N ARG A 128 -10.65 19.50 0.26
CA ARG A 128 -11.78 18.99 1.05
C ARG A 128 -12.94 19.98 1.08
N ARG A 129 -13.50 20.29 -0.10
CA ARG A 129 -14.66 21.17 -0.26
C ARG A 129 -15.96 20.39 -0.34
N SER A 130 -17.02 20.96 0.22
CA SER A 130 -18.38 20.42 0.14
C SER A 130 -19.20 21.29 -0.80
N VAL A 131 -19.99 20.68 -1.68
CA VAL A 131 -20.91 21.35 -2.61
C VAL A 131 -22.30 20.70 -2.52
N PRO A 132 -23.38 21.41 -2.87
CA PRO A 132 -24.70 20.81 -3.04
C PRO A 132 -24.63 19.71 -4.11
N SER A 133 -25.15 18.52 -3.80
CA SER A 133 -25.23 17.44 -4.77
C SER A 133 -26.22 17.77 -5.89
N ARG A 134 -25.89 17.36 -7.11
CA ARG A 134 -26.76 17.51 -8.29
C ARG A 134 -27.73 16.35 -8.47
N THR A 135 -27.49 15.23 -7.79
CA THR A 135 -28.23 13.97 -7.99
C THR A 135 -28.78 13.40 -6.68
N SER A 136 -28.25 13.80 -5.52
CA SER A 136 -28.70 13.33 -4.22
C SER A 136 -29.45 14.43 -3.47
N PHE A 137 -30.74 14.21 -3.27
CA PHE A 137 -31.62 15.12 -2.54
C PHE A 137 -32.14 14.44 -1.27
N ARG A 138 -32.51 15.24 -0.28
CA ARG A 138 -33.25 14.80 0.91
C ARG A 138 -34.48 15.68 1.08
N VAL A 139 -35.52 15.13 1.67
CA VAL A 139 -36.69 15.90 2.09
C VAL A 139 -36.25 16.92 3.14
N ASP A 140 -36.73 18.15 3.00
CA ASP A 140 -36.72 19.14 4.07
C ASP A 140 -38.07 19.05 4.78
N GLU A 141 -38.11 18.28 5.86
CA GLU A 141 -39.35 17.98 6.60
C GLU A 141 -40.00 19.26 7.15
N THR A 142 -39.20 20.21 7.62
CA THR A 142 -39.68 21.49 8.15
C THR A 142 -40.28 22.33 7.03
N ALA A 143 -39.55 22.53 5.93
CA ALA A 143 -40.06 23.31 4.80
C ALA A 143 -41.29 22.64 4.14
N THR A 144 -41.33 21.30 4.15
CA THR A 144 -42.49 20.53 3.66
C THR A 144 -43.71 20.76 4.57
N ALA A 145 -43.54 20.69 5.89
CA ALA A 145 -44.64 20.93 6.83
C ALA A 145 -45.17 22.37 6.75
N GLU A 146 -44.27 23.35 6.63
CA GLU A 146 -44.63 24.75 6.43
C GLU A 146 -45.37 24.95 5.11
N TRP A 147 -44.86 24.40 4.00
CA TRP A 147 -45.53 24.46 2.70
C TRP A 147 -46.94 23.88 2.74
N ILE A 148 -47.11 22.72 3.36
CA ILE A 148 -48.43 22.07 3.51
C ILE A 148 -49.34 22.93 4.39
N ALA A 149 -48.83 23.48 5.50
CA ALA A 149 -49.61 24.32 6.39
C ALA A 149 -50.06 25.63 5.72
N GLU A 150 -49.23 26.23 4.88
CA GLU A 150 -49.53 27.48 4.18
C GLU A 150 -50.43 27.28 2.94
N THR A 151 -50.21 26.22 2.17
CA THR A 151 -50.89 26.01 0.88
C THR A 151 -52.04 25.01 0.94
N GLY A 152 -52.06 24.12 1.96
CA GLY A 152 -52.97 22.99 2.05
C GLY A 152 -52.70 21.86 1.04
N LEU A 153 -51.64 21.98 0.24
CA LEU A 153 -51.29 21.00 -0.80
C LEU A 153 -50.21 20.03 -0.30
N PRO A 154 -50.37 18.71 -0.47
CA PRO A 154 -49.40 17.71 -0.04
C PRO A 154 -48.24 17.60 -1.04
N ASP A 155 -47.35 18.60 -1.06
CA ASP A 155 -46.12 18.58 -1.85
C ASP A 155 -44.87 18.55 -0.96
N VAL A 156 -43.79 17.94 -1.47
CA VAL A 156 -42.56 17.68 -0.71
C VAL A 156 -41.44 18.60 -1.15
N VAL A 157 -40.90 19.37 -0.21
CA VAL A 157 -39.77 20.26 -0.46
C VAL A 157 -38.47 19.48 -0.35
N LEU A 158 -37.69 19.46 -1.43
CA LEU A 158 -36.39 18.77 -1.50
C LEU A 158 -35.22 19.75 -1.36
N ARG A 159 -34.19 19.34 -0.61
CA ARG A 159 -32.91 20.05 -0.54
C ARG A 159 -31.74 19.14 -0.95
N PRO A 160 -30.73 19.66 -1.67
CA PRO A 160 -29.54 18.90 -2.00
C PRO A 160 -28.82 18.36 -0.76
N ARG A 161 -28.31 17.12 -0.83
CA ARG A 161 -27.37 16.62 0.18
C ARG A 161 -25.97 17.23 -0.08
N PRO A 162 -25.20 17.57 0.98
CA PRO A 162 -23.82 17.99 0.79
C PRO A 162 -22.96 16.80 0.32
N GLU A 163 -22.17 17.00 -0.74
CA GLU A 163 -21.20 16.03 -1.24
C GLU A 163 -19.83 16.65 -1.47
N ARG A 164 -18.80 15.81 -1.66
CA ARG A 164 -17.46 16.29 -2.03
C ARG A 164 -17.43 16.68 -3.50
N TRP A 165 -16.72 17.77 -3.80
CA TRP A 165 -16.69 18.35 -5.15
C TRP A 165 -15.86 17.56 -6.19
N LEU A 166 -14.91 16.73 -5.75
CA LEU A 166 -13.98 16.01 -6.64
C LEU A 166 -14.13 14.50 -6.53
N SER A 167 -13.77 13.79 -7.60
CA SER A 167 -13.55 12.35 -7.63
C SER A 167 -12.10 12.10 -8.05
N VAL A 168 -11.47 11.03 -7.56
CA VAL A 168 -10.09 10.67 -7.93
C VAL A 168 -10.02 9.24 -8.47
N ALA A 169 -9.19 9.05 -9.50
CA ALA A 169 -8.79 7.76 -10.02
C ALA A 169 -7.29 7.59 -9.80
N LEU A 170 -6.90 6.59 -9.01
CA LEU A 170 -5.51 6.17 -8.81
C LEU A 170 -5.21 5.06 -9.81
N ILE A 171 -4.32 5.33 -10.76
CA ILE A 171 -3.85 4.35 -11.73
C ILE A 171 -2.49 3.85 -11.25
N VAL A 172 -2.35 2.54 -11.11
CA VAL A 172 -1.17 1.88 -10.57
C VAL A 172 -0.61 0.98 -11.65
N ASP A 173 0.67 1.11 -11.98
CA ASP A 173 1.32 0.19 -12.90
C ASP A 173 1.31 -1.24 -12.32
N ASP A 174 1.05 -2.23 -13.17
CA ASP A 174 0.96 -3.66 -12.82
C ASP A 174 2.17 -4.46 -13.34
N GLY A 175 3.25 -3.80 -13.75
CA GLY A 175 4.47 -4.43 -14.26
C GLY A 175 5.25 -5.21 -13.19
N PRO A 176 6.21 -6.08 -13.59
CA PRO A 176 6.95 -6.93 -12.66
C PRO A 176 7.74 -6.15 -11.59
N SER A 177 8.23 -4.95 -11.90
CA SER A 177 8.93 -4.08 -10.96
C SER A 177 8.03 -3.57 -9.82
N MET A 178 6.72 -3.57 -10.03
CA MET A 178 5.75 -3.03 -9.08
C MET A 178 5.57 -3.89 -7.83
N VAL A 179 6.09 -5.13 -7.81
CA VAL A 179 6.12 -5.99 -6.60
C VAL A 179 6.74 -5.25 -5.41
N LEU A 180 7.81 -4.48 -5.62
CA LEU A 180 8.46 -3.70 -4.56
C LEU A 180 7.64 -2.46 -4.12
N TRP A 181 6.70 -2.03 -4.96
CA TRP A 181 5.92 -0.79 -4.78
C TRP A 181 4.46 -1.05 -4.40
N GLN A 182 4.01 -2.30 -4.35
CA GLN A 182 2.63 -2.67 -3.98
C GLN A 182 2.21 -2.06 -2.64
N GLN A 183 3.12 -2.09 -1.65
CA GLN A 183 2.87 -1.51 -0.34
C GLN A 183 2.68 0.01 -0.43
N LEU A 184 3.52 0.72 -1.20
CA LEU A 184 3.39 2.16 -1.40
C LEU A 184 2.05 2.50 -2.08
N ALA A 185 1.69 1.79 -3.14
CA ALA A 185 0.43 1.99 -3.85
C ALA A 185 -0.79 1.77 -2.93
N ALA A 186 -0.76 0.73 -2.09
CA ALA A 186 -1.79 0.46 -1.11
C ALA A 186 -1.87 1.55 -0.03
N GLU A 187 -0.73 2.06 0.44
CA GLU A 187 -0.67 3.14 1.42
C GLU A 187 -1.19 4.48 0.86
N VAL A 188 -0.85 4.81 -0.40
CA VAL A 188 -1.37 6.00 -1.11
C VAL A 188 -2.88 5.88 -1.30
N ARG A 189 -3.38 4.72 -1.76
CA ARG A 189 -4.82 4.47 -1.88
C ARG A 189 -5.52 4.70 -0.54
N GLY A 190 -5.02 4.09 0.53
CA GLY A 190 -5.61 4.23 1.86
C GLY A 190 -5.53 5.67 2.39
N LEU A 191 -4.51 6.44 2.02
CA LEU A 191 -4.44 7.85 2.35
C LEU A 191 -5.57 8.64 1.66
N LEU A 192 -5.75 8.45 0.35
CA LEU A 192 -6.80 9.15 -0.41
C LEU A 192 -8.20 8.82 0.12
N GLU A 193 -8.44 7.56 0.48
CA GLU A 193 -9.71 7.11 1.10
C GLU A 193 -9.95 7.77 2.47
N ARG A 194 -8.93 7.77 3.35
CA ARG A 194 -9.06 8.34 4.71
C ARG A 194 -9.12 9.87 4.75
N GLN A 195 -8.56 10.54 3.74
CA GLN A 195 -8.46 11.99 3.73
C GLN A 195 -9.84 12.66 3.48
N GLY A 196 -10.75 11.98 2.78
CA GLY A 196 -12.14 12.39 2.64
C GLY A 196 -12.38 13.66 1.81
N ALA A 197 -11.43 14.10 0.97
CA ALA A 197 -11.65 15.19 0.01
C ALA A 197 -12.42 14.77 -1.22
N PHE A 198 -12.44 13.48 -1.54
CA PHE A 198 -13.03 12.97 -2.75
C PHE A 198 -14.38 12.32 -2.46
N ARG A 199 -15.34 12.54 -3.35
CA ARG A 199 -16.66 11.89 -3.40
C ARG A 199 -16.51 10.41 -3.69
N SER A 200 -15.54 10.07 -4.54
CA SER A 200 -15.18 8.70 -4.87
C SER A 200 -13.67 8.58 -5.08
N VAL A 201 -13.11 7.48 -4.61
CA VAL A 201 -11.74 7.05 -4.86
C VAL A 201 -11.83 5.73 -5.63
N ARG A 202 -11.36 5.73 -6.88
CA ARG A 202 -11.29 4.52 -7.71
C ARG A 202 -9.84 4.15 -7.92
N THR A 203 -9.54 2.86 -8.00
CA THR A 203 -8.18 2.37 -8.24
C THR A 203 -8.18 1.40 -9.40
N TYR A 204 -7.25 1.57 -10.32
CA TYR A 204 -7.11 0.78 -11.53
C TYR A 204 -5.67 0.28 -11.67
N GLY A 205 -5.52 -0.89 -12.25
CA GLY A 205 -4.23 -1.42 -12.69
C GLY A 205 -3.92 -0.97 -14.10
N LEU A 206 -2.68 -0.65 -14.41
CA LEU A 206 -2.19 -0.36 -15.75
C LEU A 206 -1.22 -1.45 -16.14
N ASP A 207 -1.66 -2.30 -17.06
CA ASP A 207 -0.83 -3.33 -17.65
C ASP A 207 -0.07 -2.73 -18.83
N SER A 208 1.20 -2.40 -18.59
CA SER A 208 2.13 -1.80 -19.55
C SER A 208 2.96 -2.86 -20.28
N ALA A 209 2.71 -4.16 -20.07
CA ALA A 209 3.52 -5.24 -20.65
C ALA A 209 3.35 -5.38 -22.18
N HIS A 210 2.27 -4.83 -22.73
CA HIS A 210 2.04 -4.79 -24.17
C HIS A 210 2.42 -3.39 -24.70
N GLU A 211 3.59 -3.29 -25.32
CA GLU A 211 4.20 -2.03 -25.80
C GLU A 211 3.26 -1.20 -26.68
N ASP A 212 2.42 -1.85 -27.50
CA ASP A 212 1.53 -1.15 -28.43
C ASP A 212 0.18 -0.72 -27.82
N ARG A 213 -0.23 -1.30 -26.67
CA ARG A 213 -1.56 -1.04 -26.07
C ARG A 213 -1.55 -1.24 -24.55
N PRO A 214 -1.33 -0.19 -23.76
CA PRO A 214 -1.51 -0.28 -22.31
C PRO A 214 -2.98 -0.60 -21.97
N VAL A 215 -3.21 -1.60 -21.13
CA VAL A 215 -4.56 -2.04 -20.75
C VAL A 215 -4.88 -1.58 -19.32
N LEU A 216 -5.96 -0.82 -19.16
CA LEU A 216 -6.48 -0.46 -17.85
C LEU A 216 -7.33 -1.61 -17.29
N ARG A 217 -6.96 -2.15 -16.13
CA ARG A 217 -7.68 -3.20 -15.40
C ARG A 217 -8.49 -2.60 -14.26
N ALA A 218 -9.65 -3.20 -13.97
CA ALA A 218 -10.54 -2.74 -12.90
C ALA A 218 -9.92 -2.81 -11.49
N ARG A 219 -8.86 -3.61 -11.30
CA ARG A 219 -8.11 -3.73 -10.04
C ARG A 219 -6.62 -3.92 -10.37
N PRO A 220 -5.71 -3.27 -9.62
CA PRO A 220 -4.28 -3.52 -9.75
C PRO A 220 -3.91 -4.90 -9.22
N TYR A 221 -2.81 -5.45 -9.74
CA TYR A 221 -2.19 -6.71 -9.33
C TYR A 221 -3.13 -7.92 -9.35
N ALA A 222 -4.17 -7.89 -10.17
CA ALA A 222 -5.14 -8.98 -10.30
C ALA A 222 -5.06 -9.57 -11.71
N PRO A 223 -4.24 -10.64 -11.92
CA PRO A 223 -4.21 -11.35 -13.19
C PRO A 223 -5.61 -11.80 -13.58
N GLY A 224 -6.07 -11.44 -14.77
CA GLY A 224 -7.41 -11.77 -15.27
C GLY A 224 -8.54 -10.82 -14.82
N ALA A 225 -8.24 -9.74 -14.09
CA ALA A 225 -9.23 -8.69 -13.85
C ALA A 225 -9.72 -8.12 -15.19
N ARG A 226 -11.05 -7.93 -15.28
CA ARG A 226 -11.70 -7.38 -16.48
C ARG A 226 -11.08 -6.02 -16.83
N ALA A 227 -10.95 -5.76 -18.14
CA ALA A 227 -10.64 -4.43 -18.63
C ALA A 227 -11.62 -3.42 -18.00
N ALA A 228 -11.08 -2.32 -17.50
CA ALA A 228 -11.90 -1.25 -16.96
C ALA A 228 -12.76 -0.67 -18.09
N PRO A 229 -14.07 -0.46 -17.88
CA PRO A 229 -14.87 0.25 -18.86
C PRO A 229 -14.30 1.66 -19.08
N PRO A 230 -14.40 2.23 -20.30
CA PRO A 230 -13.97 3.60 -20.54
C PRO A 230 -14.65 4.51 -19.53
N ALA A 231 -13.89 5.40 -18.90
CA ALA A 231 -14.40 6.28 -17.86
C ALA A 231 -15.58 7.09 -18.43
N SER A 232 -16.80 6.79 -17.98
CA SER A 232 -17.97 7.60 -18.32
C SER A 232 -17.83 8.93 -17.60
N SER A 233 -17.39 9.95 -18.34
CA SER A 233 -17.54 11.34 -17.94
C SER A 233 -19.02 11.57 -17.63
N PRO A 234 -19.40 12.08 -16.45
CA PRO A 234 -20.77 12.53 -16.26
C PRO A 234 -21.02 13.70 -17.21
N THR A 235 -21.72 13.43 -18.32
CA THR A 235 -22.23 14.46 -19.22
C THR A 235 -23.06 15.43 -18.37
N PRO A 236 -22.72 16.72 -18.30
CA PRO A 236 -23.58 17.68 -17.62
C PRO A 236 -24.93 17.70 -18.34
N PRO A 237 -26.07 17.68 -17.64
CA PRO A 237 -27.35 17.93 -18.29
C PRO A 237 -27.28 19.31 -18.95
N ALA A 238 -27.74 19.39 -20.20
CA ALA A 238 -27.88 20.64 -20.94
C ALA A 238 -28.65 21.63 -20.07
N ALA A 239 -28.10 22.83 -19.88
CA ALA A 239 -28.81 23.91 -19.24
C ALA A 239 -30.01 24.31 -20.11
N PRO A 240 -31.18 24.61 -19.50
CA PRO A 240 -32.35 25.09 -20.23
C PRO A 240 -32.13 26.48 -20.84
#